data_AF-A0A2T4H1M8-F1
#
_entry.id   AF-A0A2T4H1M8-F1
#
_cell.length_a   1.000
_cell.length_b   1.000
_cell.length_c   1.000
_cell.angle_alpha   90.00
_cell.angle_beta   90.00
_cell.angle_gamma   90.00
#
_symmetry.space_group_name_H-M   'P 1'
#
loop_
_entity.id
_entity.type
_entity.pdbx_description
1 polymer ?
#
loop_
_entity_poly.entity_id
_entity_poly.type
_entity_poly.pdbx_seq_one_letter_code
_entity_poly.pdbx_strand_id
1 'polypeptide(L)'
;MPKSRRAKVVHLTQVDKKTRENKDKLFQNIRDTVPEYQNCFVFSVDNMRNNHLKDVRRELSDCRVFFGKTKLMAKALGQTPEEAIAPGIEHLSKYFTGTVGLILTNRPAEEILTYFENLAPVDFARAGAVATRDFSIPTGVVYATAGEVPAEHDVPLAHTIEPELRRLGVPTRMVKGRVVLGDESGQGEEYTVCKEGDVLDSRQTRLLKLFDMCMSEFKVKVLAYWNAGSSEVTEVNTNAMDEN
;
A
#
# COMPACT_ATOMS: atom_id res chain seq x y z
N MET A 1 2.20 -35.86 32.07
CA MET A 1 3.07 -35.82 30.87
C MET A 1 3.23 -34.38 30.41
N PRO A 2 4.45 -33.89 30.11
CA PRO A 2 4.63 -32.58 29.50
C PRO A 2 3.89 -32.53 28.15
N LYS A 3 3.10 -31.48 27.90
CA LYS A 3 2.39 -31.31 26.61
C LYS A 3 3.42 -31.29 25.48
N SER A 4 3.20 -32.09 24.43
CA SER A 4 4.00 -32.05 23.19
C SER A 4 4.08 -30.60 22.69
N ARG A 5 5.29 -30.03 22.69
CA ARG A 5 5.59 -28.68 22.20
C ARG A 5 6.60 -28.81 21.08
N ARG A 6 6.30 -28.22 19.92
CA ARG A 6 7.23 -28.13 18.79
C ARG A 6 8.43 -27.25 19.19
N ALA A 7 9.62 -27.62 18.75
CA ALA A 7 10.82 -26.82 18.95
C ALA A 7 10.61 -25.43 18.31
N LYS A 8 10.83 -24.38 19.10
CA LYS A 8 10.74 -23.00 18.63
C LYS A 8 12.08 -22.63 18.00
N VAL A 9 12.08 -22.30 16.71
CA VAL A 9 13.26 -21.73 16.05
C VAL A 9 13.55 -20.36 16.68
N VAL A 10 14.75 -20.20 17.24
CA VAL A 10 15.23 -18.93 17.82
C VAL A 10 16.19 -18.31 16.83
N HIS A 11 15.87 -17.11 16.35
CA HIS A 11 16.73 -16.33 15.46
C HIS A 11 17.69 -15.47 16.28
N LEU A 12 18.96 -15.41 15.88
CA LEU A 12 20.01 -14.59 16.51
C LEU A 12 20.07 -13.16 15.93
N THR A 13 18.98 -12.71 15.32
CA THR A 13 18.89 -11.36 14.71
C THR A 13 18.84 -10.29 15.80
N GLN A 14 19.59 -9.19 15.61
CA GLN A 14 19.70 -8.08 16.57
C GLN A 14 18.51 -7.11 16.57
N VAL A 15 17.29 -7.62 16.32
CA VAL A 15 16.08 -6.78 16.24
C VAL A 15 15.24 -6.94 17.50
N ASP A 16 15.15 -5.86 18.27
CA ASP A 16 14.27 -5.80 19.42
C ASP A 16 12.82 -5.57 19.01
N LYS A 17 11.91 -6.20 19.75
CA LYS A 17 10.47 -6.02 19.52
C LYS A 17 10.06 -4.64 19.99
N LYS A 18 9.21 -3.96 19.21
CA LYS A 18 8.55 -2.72 19.66
C LYS A 18 7.74 -3.00 20.93
N THR A 19 8.04 -2.25 21.99
CA THR A 19 7.43 -2.42 23.31
C THR A 19 6.29 -1.42 23.52
N ARG A 20 5.73 -1.42 24.73
CA ARG A 20 4.74 -0.43 25.15
C ARG A 20 5.30 1.01 25.08
N GLU A 21 6.58 1.19 25.39
CA GLU A 21 7.25 2.50 25.34
C GLU A 21 7.18 3.15 23.95
N ASN A 22 7.28 2.37 22.87
CA ASN A 22 7.13 2.92 21.52
C ASN A 22 5.72 3.45 21.25
N LYS A 23 4.70 2.83 21.85
CA LYS A 23 3.30 3.29 21.74
C LYS A 23 3.08 4.54 22.58
N ASP A 24 3.64 4.56 23.78
CA ASP A 24 3.55 5.73 24.67
C ASP A 24 4.28 6.93 24.05
N LYS A 25 5.44 6.71 23.41
CA LYS A 25 6.14 7.74 22.62
C LYS A 25 5.29 8.26 21.46
N LEU A 26 4.65 7.39 20.69
CA LEU A 26 3.77 7.82 19.59
C LEU A 26 2.58 8.64 20.13
N PHE A 27 1.99 8.20 21.23
CA PHE A 27 0.89 8.91 21.89
C PHE A 27 1.31 10.31 22.33
N GLN A 28 2.44 10.43 23.02
CA GLN A 28 2.96 11.70 23.50
C GLN A 28 3.35 12.62 22.35
N ASN A 29 4.05 12.10 21.33
CA ASN A 29 4.43 12.89 20.17
C ASN A 29 3.21 13.52 19.46
N ILE A 30 2.10 12.78 19.33
CA ILE A 30 0.87 13.34 18.74
C ILE A 30 0.36 14.49 19.60
N ARG A 31 0.28 14.29 20.93
CA ARG A 31 -0.19 15.32 21.85
C ARG A 31 0.69 16.56 21.84
N ASP A 32 2.00 16.40 21.81
CA ASP A 32 2.92 17.54 21.79
C ASP A 32 2.85 18.30 20.46
N THR A 33 2.56 17.61 19.35
CA THR A 33 2.55 18.19 18.00
C THR A 33 1.25 18.94 17.69
N VAL A 34 0.08 18.48 18.17
CA VAL A 34 -1.22 19.08 17.82
C VAL A 34 -1.27 20.60 18.06
N PRO A 35 -0.82 21.13 19.21
CA PRO A 35 -0.85 22.57 19.46
C PRO A 35 0.07 23.42 18.56
N GLU A 36 1.04 22.81 17.87
CA GLU A 36 2.02 23.52 17.03
C GLU A 36 1.52 23.81 15.61
N TYR A 37 0.37 23.23 15.21
CA TYR A 37 -0.11 23.26 13.83
C TYR A 37 -1.55 23.76 13.71
N GLN A 38 -1.84 24.49 12.64
CA GLN A 38 -3.15 25.06 12.36
C GLN A 38 -4.16 24.03 11.85
N ASN A 39 -3.71 23.01 11.12
CA ASN A 39 -4.59 22.01 10.51
C ASN A 39 -4.19 20.59 10.92
N CYS A 40 -5.18 19.75 11.21
CA CYS A 40 -5.01 18.33 11.48
C CYS A 40 -5.92 17.51 10.55
N PHE A 41 -5.34 16.83 9.57
CA PHE A 41 -6.04 15.99 8.59
C PHE A 41 -6.08 14.54 9.04
N VAL A 42 -7.20 13.87 8.80
CA VAL A 42 -7.31 12.40 8.82
C VAL A 42 -7.34 11.92 7.38
N PHE A 43 -6.46 10.97 7.05
CA PHE A 43 -6.40 10.35 5.73
C PHE A 43 -6.47 8.83 5.83
N SER A 44 -7.08 8.17 4.86
CA SER A 44 -6.94 6.73 4.63
C SER A 44 -5.94 6.46 3.51
N VAL A 45 -5.40 5.23 3.49
CA VAL A 45 -4.42 4.81 2.49
C VAL A 45 -4.83 3.49 1.86
N ASP A 46 -4.93 3.48 0.54
CA ASP A 46 -5.11 2.28 -0.26
C ASP A 46 -3.74 1.77 -0.75
N ASN A 47 -3.56 0.45 -0.74
CA ASN A 47 -2.32 -0.24 -1.10
C ASN A 47 -1.05 0.33 -0.43
N MET A 48 -1.12 0.59 0.88
CA MET A 48 -0.03 1.19 1.65
C MET A 48 1.32 0.48 1.50
N ARG A 49 2.36 1.27 1.18
CA ARG A 49 3.77 0.87 1.12
C ARG A 49 4.64 1.84 1.91
N ASN A 50 5.61 1.29 2.64
CA ASN A 50 6.47 2.11 3.50
C ASN A 50 7.34 3.10 2.71
N ASN A 51 7.72 2.78 1.47
CA ASN A 51 8.53 3.67 0.65
C ASN A 51 7.73 4.92 0.24
N HIS A 52 6.53 4.74 -0.31
CA HIS A 52 5.63 5.83 -0.68
C HIS A 52 5.35 6.78 0.50
N LEU A 53 5.08 6.25 1.69
CA LEU A 53 4.88 7.12 2.87
C LEU A 53 6.17 7.83 3.33
N LYS A 54 7.36 7.25 3.09
CA LYS A 54 8.63 7.95 3.33
C LYS A 54 8.82 9.08 2.33
N ASP A 55 8.41 8.89 1.08
CA ASP A 55 8.48 9.92 0.04
C ASP A 55 7.51 11.06 0.36
N VAL A 56 6.26 10.76 0.74
CA VAL A 56 5.29 11.75 1.25
C VAL A 56 5.86 12.54 2.44
N ARG A 57 6.49 11.86 3.41
CA ARG A 57 7.14 12.54 4.55
C ARG A 57 8.32 13.43 4.15
N ARG A 58 9.03 13.08 3.07
CA ARG A 58 10.17 13.86 2.56
C ARG A 58 9.67 15.10 1.82
N GLU A 59 8.62 14.95 1.01
CA GLU A 59 8.00 16.04 0.25
C GLU A 59 7.26 17.02 1.18
N LEU A 60 6.55 16.49 2.17
CA LEU A 60 5.88 17.26 3.22
C LEU A 60 6.76 17.40 4.48
N SER A 61 8.01 17.82 4.30
CA SER A 61 9.01 17.89 5.37
C SER A 61 8.70 18.88 6.51
N ASP A 62 7.91 19.90 6.20
CA ASP A 62 7.36 20.91 7.13
C ASP A 62 6.12 20.40 7.90
N CYS A 63 5.51 19.32 7.42
CA CYS A 63 4.36 18.68 8.03
C CYS A 63 4.79 17.54 8.99
N ARG A 64 3.86 17.11 9.85
CA ARG A 64 4.03 15.92 10.69
C ARG A 64 3.04 14.84 10.31
N VAL A 65 3.55 13.75 9.75
CA VAL A 65 2.75 12.61 9.29
C VAL A 65 2.84 11.44 10.26
N PHE A 66 1.75 11.18 10.98
CA PHE A 66 1.59 10.03 11.86
C PHE A 66 0.84 8.90 11.15
N PHE A 67 1.37 7.69 11.24
CA PHE A 67 0.73 6.50 10.70
C PHE A 67 1.03 5.33 11.62
N GLY A 68 0.05 4.97 12.44
CA GLY A 68 0.20 4.04 13.55
C GLY A 68 -1.09 3.33 13.89
N LYS A 69 -1.22 2.84 15.13
CA LYS A 69 -2.44 2.16 15.55
C LYS A 69 -3.59 3.15 15.64
N THR A 70 -4.61 2.98 14.80
CA THR A 70 -5.81 3.84 14.70
C THR A 70 -6.40 4.23 16.05
N LYS A 71 -6.70 3.23 16.90
CA LYS A 71 -7.24 3.48 18.26
C LYS A 71 -6.32 4.29 19.18
N LEU A 72 -5.00 4.17 19.01
CA LEU A 72 -4.04 4.91 19.82
C LEU A 72 -4.02 6.38 19.41
N MET A 73 -4.09 6.66 18.11
CA MET A 73 -4.12 8.03 17.58
C MET A 73 -5.42 8.75 17.93
N ALA A 74 -6.57 8.08 17.80
CA ALA A 74 -7.86 8.62 18.25
C ALA A 74 -7.84 8.98 19.75
N LYS A 75 -7.29 8.09 20.59
CA LYS A 75 -7.14 8.36 22.02
C LYS A 75 -6.14 9.51 22.31
N ALA A 76 -5.12 9.68 21.46
CA ALA A 76 -4.14 10.76 21.63
C ALA A 76 -4.79 12.14 21.41
N LEU A 77 -5.66 12.27 20.40
CA LEU A 77 -6.44 13.48 20.14
C LEU A 77 -7.48 13.75 21.24
N GLY A 78 -8.09 12.69 21.78
CA GLY A 78 -9.21 12.75 22.73
C GLY A 78 -10.52 12.42 22.02
N GLN A 79 -11.32 11.52 22.62
CA GLN A 79 -12.55 11.02 22.00
C GLN A 79 -13.82 11.69 22.53
N THR A 80 -13.68 12.43 23.64
CA THR A 80 -14.75 13.23 24.25
C THR A 80 -14.25 14.67 24.42
N PRO A 81 -15.16 15.64 24.57
CA PRO A 81 -14.78 17.04 24.78
C PRO A 81 -13.88 17.27 26.00
N GLU A 82 -13.98 16.43 27.05
CA GLU A 82 -13.18 16.54 28.27
C GLU A 82 -11.75 16.00 28.10
N GLU A 83 -11.56 15.03 27.22
CA GLU A 83 -10.25 14.43 26.92
C GLU A 83 -9.54 15.10 25.73
N ALA A 84 -10.26 15.93 24.98
CA ALA A 84 -9.81 16.60 23.78
C ALA A 84 -8.61 17.49 24.06
N ILE A 85 -7.56 17.35 23.24
CA ILE A 85 -6.36 18.19 23.38
C ILE A 85 -6.56 19.61 22.87
N ALA A 86 -7.51 19.79 21.94
CA ALA A 86 -7.88 21.07 21.38
C ALA A 86 -9.41 21.11 21.19
N PRO A 87 -10.05 22.27 21.34
CA PRO A 87 -11.50 22.37 21.17
C PRO A 87 -11.98 21.85 19.81
N GLY A 88 -12.99 20.99 19.81
CA GLY A 88 -13.64 20.46 18.61
C GLY A 88 -12.87 19.34 17.89
N ILE A 89 -11.63 19.04 18.28
CA ILE A 89 -10.81 18.01 17.61
C ILE A 89 -11.35 16.59 17.82
N GLU A 90 -12.11 16.36 18.90
CA GLU A 90 -12.74 15.09 19.22
C GLU A 90 -13.68 14.60 18.11
N HIS A 91 -14.24 15.52 17.33
CA HIS A 91 -15.09 15.23 16.18
C HIS A 91 -14.34 14.52 15.04
N LEU A 92 -13.00 14.60 14.99
CA LEU A 92 -12.20 13.80 14.06
C LEU A 92 -12.24 12.29 14.38
N SER A 93 -12.57 11.91 15.62
CA SER A 93 -12.56 10.51 16.07
C SER A 93 -13.45 9.60 15.24
N LYS A 94 -14.53 10.11 14.63
CA LYS A 94 -15.44 9.33 13.78
C LYS A 94 -14.78 8.83 12.49
N TYR A 95 -13.72 9.48 12.02
CA TYR A 95 -12.97 9.10 10.82
C TYR A 95 -11.83 8.11 11.12
N PHE A 96 -11.66 7.68 12.38
CA PHE A 96 -10.62 6.71 12.77
C PHE A 96 -11.07 5.26 12.58
N THR A 97 -11.41 4.89 11.34
CA THR A 97 -11.81 3.54 10.95
C THR A 97 -10.89 3.01 9.86
N GLY A 98 -10.47 1.74 9.98
CA GLY A 98 -9.57 1.12 9.02
C GLY A 98 -8.12 1.62 9.10
N THR A 99 -7.48 1.72 7.95
CA THR A 99 -6.06 2.05 7.78
C THR A 99 -5.90 3.55 7.55
N VAL A 100 -5.84 4.31 8.64
CA VAL A 100 -5.78 5.78 8.60
C VAL A 100 -4.53 6.33 9.26
N GLY A 101 -4.20 7.58 8.93
CA GLY A 101 -3.14 8.38 9.55
C GLY A 101 -3.57 9.81 9.81
N LEU A 102 -2.64 10.58 10.39
CA LEU A 102 -2.77 12.01 10.66
C LEU A 102 -1.70 12.80 9.93
N ILE A 103 -2.08 13.97 9.42
CA ILE A 103 -1.14 14.98 8.92
C ILE A 103 -1.42 16.27 9.66
N LEU A 104 -0.40 16.79 10.33
CA LEU A 104 -0.44 18.11 10.92
C LEU A 104 0.39 19.08 10.09
N THR A 105 -0.18 20.22 9.77
CA THR A 105 0.42 21.20 8.86
C THR A 105 -0.11 22.61 9.10
N ASN A 106 0.71 23.59 8.73
CA ASN A 106 0.35 25.00 8.69
C ASN A 106 0.00 25.48 7.27
N ARG A 107 0.08 24.59 6.27
CA ARG A 107 -0.34 24.88 4.90
C ARG A 107 -1.86 25.01 4.79
N PRO A 108 -2.37 25.79 3.81
CA PRO A 108 -3.79 25.83 3.49
C PRO A 108 -4.35 24.44 3.18
N ALA A 109 -5.61 24.19 3.54
CA ALA A 109 -6.20 22.87 3.34
C ALA A 109 -6.26 22.47 1.86
N GLU A 110 -6.60 23.42 0.99
CA GLU A 110 -6.65 23.21 -0.47
C GLU A 110 -5.33 22.67 -1.03
N GLU A 111 -4.18 23.18 -0.57
CA GLU A 111 -2.87 22.72 -1.04
C GLU A 111 -2.62 21.24 -0.71
N ILE A 112 -3.03 20.81 0.50
CA ILE A 112 -2.91 19.41 0.93
C ILE A 112 -3.85 18.51 0.14
N LEU A 113 -5.08 18.98 -0.12
CA LEU A 113 -6.05 18.25 -0.92
C LEU A 113 -5.54 18.04 -2.34
N THR A 114 -5.10 19.12 -3.01
CA THR A 114 -4.54 19.05 -4.37
C THR A 114 -3.28 18.18 -4.44
N TYR A 115 -2.41 18.21 -3.43
CA TYR A 115 -1.24 17.35 -3.38
C TYR A 115 -1.62 15.86 -3.41
N PHE A 116 -2.57 15.44 -2.55
CA PHE A 116 -2.97 14.03 -2.48
C PHE A 116 -3.85 13.57 -3.65
N GLU A 117 -4.57 14.50 -4.29
CA GLU A 117 -5.37 14.19 -5.49
C GLU A 117 -4.47 13.81 -6.68
N ASN A 118 -3.27 14.39 -6.76
CA ASN A 118 -2.28 14.11 -7.81
C ASN A 118 -1.28 12.99 -7.45
N LEU A 119 -1.33 12.46 -6.23
CA LEU A 119 -0.40 11.43 -5.75
C LEU A 119 -0.93 10.04 -6.05
N ALA A 120 -0.43 9.45 -7.14
CA ALA A 120 -0.90 8.19 -7.70
C ALA A 120 0.24 7.22 -8.16
N PRO A 121 1.26 6.92 -7.32
CA PRO A 121 2.31 5.99 -7.73
C PRO A 121 1.77 4.56 -7.87
N VAL A 122 2.11 3.92 -9.00
CA VAL A 122 1.78 2.53 -9.28
C VAL A 122 2.72 1.56 -8.56
N ASP A 123 2.22 0.37 -8.23
CA ASP A 123 2.93 -0.70 -7.54
C ASP A 123 2.37 -2.07 -7.97
N PHE A 124 3.07 -3.14 -7.62
CA PHE A 124 2.60 -4.49 -7.82
C PHE A 124 1.41 -4.80 -6.92
N ALA A 125 0.37 -5.38 -7.53
CA ALA A 125 -0.79 -5.87 -6.81
C ALA A 125 -0.41 -6.95 -5.79
N ARG A 126 -1.20 -7.04 -4.72
CA ARG A 126 -1.12 -8.12 -3.72
C ARG A 126 -2.32 -9.03 -3.88
N ALA A 127 -2.19 -10.27 -3.39
CA ALA A 127 -3.32 -11.18 -3.33
C ALA A 127 -4.51 -10.51 -2.60
N GLY A 128 -5.71 -10.63 -3.16
CA GLY A 128 -6.93 -9.96 -2.73
C GLY A 128 -7.21 -8.62 -3.45
N ALA A 129 -6.25 -8.05 -4.19
CA ALA A 129 -6.50 -6.87 -5.01
C ALA A 129 -7.31 -7.23 -6.27
N VAL A 130 -8.12 -6.31 -6.74
CA VAL A 130 -8.86 -6.45 -8.00
C VAL A 130 -7.95 -6.08 -9.17
N ALA A 131 -7.90 -6.90 -10.20
CA ALA A 131 -7.15 -6.63 -11.42
C ALA A 131 -7.75 -5.44 -12.18
N THR A 132 -6.92 -4.46 -12.52
CA THR A 132 -7.36 -3.23 -13.21
C THR A 132 -7.44 -3.39 -14.73
N ARG A 133 -6.91 -4.48 -15.28
CA ARG A 133 -6.95 -4.82 -16.71
C ARG A 133 -6.59 -6.29 -16.92
N ASP A 134 -6.87 -6.79 -18.11
CA ASP A 134 -6.43 -8.10 -18.57
C ASP A 134 -4.89 -8.17 -18.69
N PHE A 135 -4.33 -9.34 -18.39
CA PHE A 135 -2.92 -9.64 -18.65
C PHE A 135 -2.75 -11.11 -19.03
N SER A 136 -2.15 -11.32 -20.20
CA SER A 136 -1.82 -12.63 -20.77
C SER A 136 -0.36 -12.66 -21.19
N ILE A 137 0.29 -13.82 -21.06
CA ILE A 137 1.64 -14.05 -21.58
C ILE A 137 1.50 -14.54 -23.02
N PRO A 138 2.09 -13.85 -24.02
CA PRO A 138 1.98 -14.23 -25.42
C PRO A 138 2.74 -15.54 -25.71
N THR A 139 2.28 -16.27 -26.73
CA THR A 139 2.97 -17.46 -27.22
C THR A 139 4.32 -17.12 -27.85
N GLY A 140 5.23 -18.10 -27.88
CA GLY A 140 6.56 -17.96 -28.44
C GLY A 140 7.60 -17.58 -27.38
N VAL A 141 8.66 -16.87 -27.79
CA VAL A 141 9.73 -16.46 -26.88
C VAL A 141 9.17 -15.50 -25.83
N VAL A 142 9.34 -15.84 -24.56
CA VAL A 142 8.87 -15.02 -23.44
C VAL A 142 9.91 -13.93 -23.15
N TYR A 143 9.45 -12.68 -23.10
CA TYR A 143 10.26 -11.51 -22.76
C TYR A 143 10.02 -11.07 -21.31
N ALA A 144 10.85 -10.16 -20.81
CA ALA A 144 10.82 -9.73 -19.41
C ALA A 144 9.51 -9.06 -19.01
N THR A 145 8.80 -8.41 -19.94
CA THR A 145 7.50 -7.77 -19.67
C THR A 145 6.31 -8.50 -20.29
N ALA A 146 6.55 -9.69 -20.87
CA ALA A 146 5.53 -10.52 -21.50
C ALA A 146 4.59 -9.75 -22.47
N GLY A 147 5.15 -8.86 -23.29
CA GLY A 147 4.41 -8.17 -24.34
C GLY A 147 3.86 -6.79 -23.97
N GLU A 148 4.07 -6.32 -22.73
CA GLU A 148 3.78 -4.94 -22.36
C GLU A 148 4.66 -3.95 -23.14
N VAL A 149 5.93 -4.28 -23.30
CA VAL A 149 6.89 -3.54 -24.13
C VAL A 149 7.09 -4.28 -25.45
N PRO A 150 7.14 -3.58 -26.61
CA PRO A 150 7.47 -4.19 -27.89
C PRO A 150 8.79 -4.98 -27.81
N ALA A 151 8.84 -6.14 -28.45
CA ALA A 151 9.99 -7.07 -28.35
C ALA A 151 11.34 -6.47 -28.79
N GLU A 152 11.34 -5.41 -29.59
CA GLU A 152 12.54 -4.66 -29.99
C GLU A 152 13.13 -3.78 -28.87
N HIS A 153 12.31 -3.45 -27.88
CA HIS A 153 12.66 -2.66 -26.69
C HIS A 153 12.65 -3.49 -25.40
N ASP A 154 12.25 -4.76 -25.47
CA ASP A 154 12.26 -5.70 -24.36
C ASP A 154 13.46 -6.67 -24.46
N VAL A 155 13.79 -7.32 -23.35
CA VAL A 155 14.82 -8.34 -23.28
C VAL A 155 14.19 -9.72 -23.07
N PRO A 156 14.75 -10.77 -23.67
CA PRO A 156 14.31 -12.14 -23.41
C PRO A 156 14.36 -12.47 -21.92
N LEU A 157 13.35 -13.18 -21.42
CA LEU A 157 13.28 -13.55 -20.01
C LEU A 157 14.49 -14.40 -19.58
N ALA A 158 15.04 -14.10 -18.41
CA ALA A 158 16.14 -14.87 -17.85
C ALA A 158 15.74 -16.34 -17.62
N HIS A 159 16.55 -17.28 -18.12
CA HIS A 159 16.31 -18.72 -18.00
C HIS A 159 16.22 -19.21 -16.54
N THR A 160 16.79 -18.46 -15.59
CA THR A 160 16.71 -18.77 -14.15
C THR A 160 15.29 -18.63 -13.57
N ILE A 161 14.41 -17.87 -14.25
CA ILE A 161 13.02 -17.65 -13.84
C ILE A 161 12.10 -18.77 -14.34
N GLU A 162 12.51 -19.52 -15.36
CA GLU A 162 11.69 -20.55 -16.02
C GLU A 162 11.15 -21.63 -15.05
N PRO A 163 11.94 -22.19 -14.11
CA PRO A 163 11.41 -23.18 -13.17
C PRO A 163 10.32 -22.61 -12.26
N GLU A 164 10.42 -21.32 -11.91
CA GLU A 164 9.41 -20.61 -11.13
C GLU A 164 8.13 -20.41 -11.93
N LEU A 165 8.21 -20.07 -13.22
CA LEU A 165 7.03 -19.98 -14.10
C LEU A 165 6.29 -21.31 -14.18
N ARG A 166 7.03 -22.42 -14.37
CA ARG A 166 6.43 -23.76 -14.39
C ARG A 166 5.79 -24.11 -13.05
N ARG A 167 6.44 -23.77 -11.93
CA ARG A 167 5.89 -23.95 -10.57
C ARG A 167 4.59 -23.14 -10.36
N LEU A 168 4.48 -21.98 -10.99
CA LEU A 168 3.29 -21.12 -10.98
C LEU A 168 2.24 -21.51 -12.03
N GLY A 169 2.42 -22.64 -12.72
CA GLY A 169 1.44 -23.20 -13.65
C GLY A 169 1.51 -22.67 -15.07
N VAL A 170 2.54 -21.92 -15.45
CA VAL A 170 2.75 -21.46 -16.83
C VAL A 170 3.45 -22.57 -17.63
N PRO A 171 2.89 -23.04 -18.75
CA PRO A 171 3.44 -24.17 -19.53
C PRO A 171 4.63 -23.75 -20.40
N THR A 172 5.70 -23.30 -19.75
CA THR A 172 6.95 -22.89 -20.40
C THR A 172 7.92 -24.05 -20.59
N ARG A 173 8.80 -23.90 -21.60
CA ARG A 173 9.90 -24.81 -21.91
C ARG A 173 11.13 -24.03 -22.37
N MET A 174 12.29 -24.70 -22.36
CA MET A 174 13.53 -24.15 -22.89
C MET A 174 13.75 -24.57 -24.34
N VAL A 175 13.83 -23.63 -25.27
CA VAL A 175 14.15 -23.87 -26.68
C VAL A 175 15.33 -22.99 -27.09
N LYS A 176 16.44 -23.61 -27.53
CA LYS A 176 17.66 -22.92 -27.98
C LYS A 176 18.17 -21.86 -26.96
N GLY A 177 18.10 -22.20 -25.67
CA GLY A 177 18.55 -21.32 -24.57
C GLY A 177 17.58 -20.18 -24.22
N ARG A 178 16.36 -20.16 -24.77
CA ARG A 178 15.32 -19.16 -24.48
C ARG A 178 14.10 -19.81 -23.84
N VAL A 179 13.42 -19.06 -22.98
CA VAL A 179 12.13 -19.46 -22.41
C VAL A 179 11.05 -19.27 -23.48
N VAL A 180 10.29 -20.32 -23.76
CA VAL A 180 9.23 -20.33 -24.76
C VAL A 180 7.92 -20.82 -24.14
N LEU A 181 6.84 -20.10 -24.41
CA LEU A 181 5.46 -20.54 -24.17
C LEU A 181 4.91 -21.19 -25.45
N GLY A 182 4.23 -22.33 -25.32
CA GLY A 182 3.68 -23.07 -26.46
C GLY A 182 4.50 -24.32 -26.80
N ASP A 183 4.40 -24.79 -28.04
CA ASP A 183 5.13 -25.94 -28.59
C ASP A 183 6.60 -25.60 -28.95
N GLU A 184 7.33 -26.55 -29.55
CA GLU A 184 8.74 -26.33 -29.94
C GLU A 184 8.92 -25.24 -31.00
N SER A 185 7.87 -24.94 -31.77
CA SER A 185 7.84 -23.87 -32.76
C SER A 185 7.34 -22.54 -32.18
N GLY A 186 6.95 -22.52 -30.90
CA GLY A 186 6.38 -21.34 -30.24
C GLY A 186 4.92 -21.08 -30.62
N GLN A 187 4.22 -22.08 -31.18
CA GLN A 187 2.80 -22.02 -31.48
C GLN A 187 1.99 -22.58 -30.31
N GLY A 188 0.83 -22.00 -30.07
CA GLY A 188 -0.04 -22.36 -28.95
C GLY A 188 -1.00 -21.23 -28.63
N GLU A 189 -1.60 -21.33 -27.46
CA GLU A 189 -2.47 -20.30 -26.90
C GLU A 189 -1.68 -19.42 -25.94
N GLU A 190 -2.09 -18.15 -25.83
CA GLU A 190 -1.60 -17.28 -24.77
C GLU A 190 -2.00 -17.82 -23.39
N TYR A 191 -1.22 -17.47 -22.37
CA TYR A 191 -1.52 -17.84 -21.00
C TYR A 191 -2.13 -16.65 -20.27
N THR A 192 -3.45 -16.64 -20.12
CA THR A 192 -4.16 -15.62 -19.34
C THR A 192 -3.81 -15.73 -17.86
N VAL A 193 -3.22 -14.67 -17.31
CA VAL A 193 -2.89 -14.57 -15.89
C VAL A 193 -4.10 -14.08 -15.12
N CYS A 194 -4.72 -12.98 -15.54
CA CYS A 194 -5.92 -12.41 -14.93
C CYS A 194 -6.73 -11.60 -15.96
N LYS A 195 -8.02 -11.43 -15.67
CA LYS A 195 -8.92 -10.51 -16.37
C LYS A 195 -9.25 -9.31 -15.49
N GLU A 196 -9.63 -8.20 -16.11
CA GLU A 196 -10.15 -7.03 -15.43
C GLU A 196 -11.32 -7.42 -14.51
N GLY A 197 -11.27 -6.94 -13.27
CA GLY A 197 -12.27 -7.26 -12.24
C GLY A 197 -12.00 -8.55 -11.45
N ASP A 198 -11.02 -9.38 -11.84
CA ASP A 198 -10.67 -10.59 -11.07
C ASP A 198 -10.03 -10.22 -9.72
N VAL A 199 -10.42 -10.93 -8.66
CA VAL A 199 -9.70 -10.86 -7.37
C VAL A 199 -8.43 -11.70 -7.48
N LEU A 200 -7.28 -11.05 -7.46
CA LEU A 200 -5.99 -11.68 -7.71
C LEU A 200 -5.58 -12.62 -6.59
N ASP A 201 -5.10 -13.81 -6.94
CA ASP A 201 -4.51 -14.77 -6.01
C ASP A 201 -2.99 -14.55 -5.82
N SER A 202 -2.37 -15.34 -4.93
CA SER A 202 -0.93 -15.25 -4.67
C SER A 202 -0.05 -15.68 -5.86
N ARG A 203 -0.57 -16.51 -6.77
CA ARG A 203 0.15 -17.02 -7.94
C ARG A 203 0.11 -15.96 -9.05
N GLN A 204 -1.04 -15.37 -9.32
CA GLN A 204 -1.24 -14.28 -10.27
C GLN A 204 -0.40 -13.06 -9.89
N THR A 205 -0.47 -12.61 -8.65
CA THR A 205 0.35 -11.47 -8.18
C THR A 205 1.85 -11.75 -8.22
N ARG A 206 2.27 -13.01 -8.05
CA ARG A 206 3.66 -13.42 -8.26
C ARG A 206 4.06 -13.35 -9.74
N LEU A 207 3.20 -13.81 -10.65
CA LEU A 207 3.42 -13.71 -12.10
C LEU A 207 3.51 -12.25 -12.55
N LEU A 208 2.54 -11.41 -12.15
CA LEU A 208 2.55 -9.98 -12.44
C LEU A 208 3.87 -9.33 -12.02
N LYS A 209 4.35 -9.63 -10.81
CA LYS A 209 5.64 -9.12 -10.32
C LYS A 209 6.86 -9.64 -11.11
N LEU A 210 6.81 -10.88 -11.61
CA LEU A 210 7.91 -11.42 -12.43
C LEU A 210 7.99 -10.74 -13.80
N PHE A 211 6.87 -10.25 -14.31
CA PHE A 211 6.76 -9.55 -15.59
C PHE A 211 6.69 -8.02 -15.44
N ASP A 212 7.06 -7.49 -14.28
CA ASP A 212 7.08 -6.05 -13.98
C ASP A 212 5.71 -5.32 -14.15
N MET A 213 4.61 -6.06 -13.95
CA MET A 213 3.25 -5.55 -14.12
C MET A 213 2.70 -4.91 -12.85
N CYS A 214 2.66 -3.59 -12.83
CA CYS A 214 2.02 -2.81 -11.77
C CYS A 214 0.52 -2.70 -12.02
N MET A 215 -0.30 -3.26 -11.13
CA MET A 215 -1.77 -3.29 -11.20
C MET A 215 -2.41 -2.77 -9.91
N SER A 216 -1.68 -1.99 -9.13
CA SER A 216 -2.22 -1.40 -7.91
C SER A 216 -1.68 0.01 -7.77
N GLU A 217 -2.54 0.92 -7.36
CA GLU A 217 -2.19 2.31 -7.16
C GLU A 217 -2.13 2.58 -5.65
N PHE A 218 -1.05 3.22 -5.20
CA PHE A 218 -1.03 3.80 -3.86
C PHE A 218 -1.81 5.11 -3.91
N LYS A 219 -2.89 5.17 -3.13
CA LYS A 219 -3.75 6.34 -3.08
C LYS A 219 -3.96 6.77 -1.65
N VAL A 220 -3.83 8.07 -1.40
CA VAL A 220 -4.14 8.69 -0.11
C VAL A 220 -5.44 9.44 -0.27
N LYS A 221 -6.46 9.06 0.51
CA LYS A 221 -7.76 9.71 0.51
C LYS A 221 -7.88 10.55 1.77
N VAL A 222 -7.99 11.86 1.63
CA VAL A 222 -8.27 12.75 2.78
C VAL A 222 -9.75 12.63 3.13
N LEU A 223 -10.04 12.32 4.39
CA LEU A 223 -11.40 12.08 4.89
C LEU A 223 -12.01 13.36 5.45
N ALA A 224 -11.27 14.02 6.34
CA ALA A 224 -11.68 15.24 7.03
C ALA A 224 -10.45 15.96 7.61
N TYR A 225 -10.63 17.22 7.98
CA TYR A 225 -9.62 17.98 8.71
C TYR A 225 -10.24 18.89 9.75
N TRP A 226 -9.49 19.10 10.84
CA TRP A 226 -9.79 20.08 11.87
C TRP A 226 -8.91 21.31 11.68
N ASN A 227 -9.46 22.50 11.91
CA ASN A 227 -8.72 23.76 11.88
C ASN A 227 -8.72 24.41 13.27
N ALA A 228 -7.55 24.84 13.75
CA ALA A 228 -7.37 25.45 15.06
C ALA A 228 -8.05 26.81 15.19
N GLY A 229 -8.11 27.59 14.11
CA GLY A 229 -8.71 28.93 14.09
C GLY A 229 -10.23 28.92 14.23
N SER A 230 -10.91 27.97 13.57
CA SER A 230 -12.36 27.78 13.73
C SER A 230 -12.73 26.82 14.85
N SER A 231 -11.81 25.95 15.28
CA SER A 231 -12.09 24.81 16.16
C SER A 231 -13.17 23.86 15.59
N GLU A 232 -13.30 23.82 14.26
CA GLU A 232 -14.30 23.02 13.56
C GLU A 232 -13.65 21.95 12.69
N VAL A 233 -14.40 20.87 12.46
CA VAL A 233 -14.03 19.79 11.53
C VAL A 233 -14.77 19.98 10.22
N THR A 234 -14.02 20.04 9.13
CA THR A 234 -14.55 20.02 7.76
C THR A 234 -14.39 18.62 7.17
N GLU A 235 -15.48 18.07 6.67
CA GLU A 235 -15.49 16.79 5.96
C GLU A 235 -15.14 17.01 4.47
N VAL A 236 -14.28 16.16 3.93
CA VAL A 236 -13.77 16.29 2.55
C VAL A 236 -14.41 15.24 1.64
N ASN A 237 -14.58 14.01 2.12
CA ASN A 237 -15.13 12.91 1.32
C ASN A 237 -16.15 12.09 2.11
N THR A 238 -17.43 12.21 1.74
CA THR A 238 -18.55 11.40 2.27
C THR A 238 -18.55 9.95 1.75
N ASN A 239 -17.94 9.67 0.59
CA ASN A 239 -18.00 8.34 -0.04
C ASN A 239 -16.91 7.35 0.43
N ALA A 240 -16.01 7.77 1.33
CA ALA A 240 -14.87 6.94 1.74
C ALA A 240 -15.19 5.96 2.90
N MET A 241 -16.40 5.98 3.44
CA MET A 241 -16.85 5.05 4.49
C MET A 241 -17.55 3.79 3.96
N ASP A 242 -17.92 3.73 2.67
CA ASP A 242 -18.81 2.69 2.12
C ASP A 242 -18.09 1.57 1.34
N GLU A 243 -16.76 1.59 1.22
CA GLU A 243 -15.99 0.49 0.61
C GLU A 243 -15.30 -0.35 1.69
N ASN A 244 -16.08 -1.19 2.39
CA ASN A 244 -15.57 -2.21 3.33
C ASN A 244 -16.22 -3.56 3.05
#